data_AF-A0AA88Q7J4-F1
#
_entry.id   AF-A0AA88Q7J4-F1
#
_cell.length_a   1.000
_cell.length_b   1.000
_cell.length_c   1.000
_cell.angle_alpha   90.00
_cell.angle_beta   90.00
_cell.angle_gamma   90.00
#
_symmetry.space_group_name_H-M   'P 1'
#
loop_
_entity.id
_entity.type
_entity.pdbx_description
1 polymer ?
#
loop_
_entity_poly.entity_id
_entity_poly.type
_entity_poly.pdbx_seq_one_letter_code
_entity_poly.pdbx_strand_id
1 'polypeptide(L)'
;MFFKGSLEDEIIAANNPLLETYGNAKTVRNDNSSRFGKFIRIHFRSTGKLAAADVETYLLEKSREILQLSAERSYLQPLTQARAA
;
A
#
# COMPACT_ATOMS: atom_id res chain seq x y z
N MET A 1 -0.48 -20.96 2.97
CA MET A 1 0.46 -20.73 4.09
C MET A 1 -0.19 -19.66 4.96
N PHE A 2 -0.81 -20.06 6.07
CA PHE A 2 -1.57 -19.14 6.92
C PHE A 2 -0.60 -18.37 7.81
N PHE A 3 -0.60 -17.04 7.72
CA PHE A 3 0.09 -16.17 8.66
C PHE A 3 -0.53 -16.40 10.05
N LYS A 4 0.30 -16.75 11.04
CA LYS A 4 -0.08 -16.87 12.44
C LYS A 4 0.61 -15.74 13.21
N GLY A 5 0.25 -14.51 12.86
CA GLY A 5 0.73 -13.28 13.51
C GLY A 5 -0.28 -12.78 14.55
N SER A 6 0.15 -11.84 15.39
CA SER A 6 -0.78 -11.06 16.22
C SER A 6 -1.70 -10.19 15.34
N LEU A 7 -2.80 -9.69 15.89
CA LEU A 7 -3.71 -8.80 15.15
C LEU A 7 -2.97 -7.54 14.66
N GLU A 8 -2.02 -7.08 15.46
CA GLU A 8 -1.09 -6.01 15.15
C GLU A 8 -0.26 -6.34 13.89
N ASP A 9 0.27 -7.55 13.80
CA ASP A 9 1.07 -8.00 12.66
C ASP A 9 0.22 -8.09 11.38
N GLU A 10 -1.03 -8.57 11.49
CA GLU A 10 -1.96 -8.60 10.36
C GLU A 10 -2.29 -7.21 9.85
N ILE A 11 -2.55 -6.26 10.77
CA ILE A 11 -2.84 -4.86 10.41
C ILE A 11 -1.63 -4.19 9.77
N ILE A 12 -0.41 -4.45 10.26
CA ILE A 12 0.83 -3.91 9.67
C ILE A 12 1.07 -4.52 8.27
N ALA A 13 0.94 -5.84 8.14
CA ALA A 13 1.19 -6.57 6.90
C ALA A 13 0.20 -6.22 5.79
N ALA A 14 -1.09 -6.02 6.12
CA ALA A 14 -2.11 -5.59 5.18
C ALA A 14 -1.89 -4.14 4.70
N ASN A 15 -1.39 -3.27 5.58
CA ASN A 15 -1.33 -1.83 5.33
C ASN A 15 -0.08 -1.33 4.60
N ASN A 16 1.06 -1.96 4.81
CA ASN A 16 2.33 -1.39 4.36
C ASN A 16 2.86 -2.16 3.13
N PRO A 17 3.35 -3.41 3.21
CA PRO A 17 3.97 -4.07 2.06
C PRO A 17 3.07 -4.17 0.82
N LEU A 18 1.80 -4.55 1.01
CA LEU A 18 0.88 -4.76 -0.11
C LEU A 18 0.46 -3.44 -0.78
N LEU A 19 -0.02 -2.47 0.00
CA LEU A 19 -0.48 -1.21 -0.56
C LEU A 19 0.67 -0.36 -1.12
N GLU A 20 1.88 -0.45 -0.56
CA GLU A 20 3.04 0.22 -1.12
C GLU A 20 3.44 -0.37 -2.47
N THR A 21 3.39 -1.70 -2.61
CA THR A 21 3.66 -2.39 -3.89
C THR A 21 2.69 -1.91 -4.99
N TYR A 22 1.39 -1.86 -4.71
CA TYR A 22 0.41 -1.47 -5.74
C TYR A 22 0.18 0.03 -5.90
N GLY A 23 0.57 0.85 -4.92
CA GLY A 23 0.19 2.26 -4.86
C GLY A 23 1.34 3.26 -4.76
N ASN A 24 2.58 2.80 -4.55
CA ASN A 24 3.74 3.66 -4.56
C ASN A 24 4.51 3.58 -5.87
N ALA A 25 5.12 4.70 -6.24
CA ALA A 25 5.94 4.80 -7.43
C ALA A 25 7.11 5.77 -7.20
N LYS A 26 8.18 5.60 -7.98
CA LYS A 26 9.28 6.57 -8.02
C LYS A 26 8.84 7.80 -8.81
N THR A 27 8.97 8.96 -8.17
CA THR A 27 8.79 10.29 -8.77
C THR A 27 10.14 11.02 -8.78
N VAL A 28 10.19 12.19 -9.40
CA VAL A 28 11.40 13.05 -9.38
C VAL A 28 11.78 13.46 -7.95
N ARG A 29 10.81 13.58 -7.04
CA ARG A 29 11.03 14.12 -5.67
C ARG A 29 11.15 13.07 -4.58
N ASN A 30 10.67 11.85 -4.84
CA ASN A 30 10.64 10.77 -3.86
C ASN A 30 10.64 9.42 -4.59
N ASP A 31 11.56 8.54 -4.19
CA ASP A 31 11.74 7.20 -4.74
C ASP A 31 10.61 6.21 -4.37
N ASN A 32 9.87 6.47 -3.29
CA ASN A 32 8.74 5.66 -2.81
C ASN A 32 7.50 6.54 -2.55
N SER A 33 7.09 7.34 -3.55
CA SER A 33 5.94 8.23 -3.40
C SER A 33 4.64 7.45 -3.47
N SER A 34 3.83 7.49 -2.41
CA SER A 34 2.44 7.05 -2.48
C SER A 34 1.65 7.93 -3.45
N ARG A 35 0.93 7.30 -4.37
CA ARG A 35 0.08 7.96 -5.38
C ARG A 35 -1.40 7.73 -5.09
N PHE A 36 -1.71 7.48 -3.83
CA PHE A 36 -3.04 7.35 -3.27
C PHE A 36 -3.01 7.92 -1.84
N GLY A 37 -4.16 8.43 -1.39
CA GLY A 37 -4.40 8.73 0.01
C GLY A 37 -4.83 7.47 0.76
N LYS A 38 -4.37 7.33 2.01
CA LYS A 38 -4.74 6.21 2.88
C LYS A 38 -5.21 6.75 4.22
N PHE A 39 -6.41 6.38 4.63
CA PHE A 39 -6.95 6.64 5.96
C PHE A 39 -7.06 5.31 6.71
N ILE A 40 -6.35 5.20 7.82
CA ILE A 40 -6.38 4.02 8.68
C ILE A 40 -7.15 4.39 9.95
N ARG A 41 -8.28 3.71 10.19
CA ARG A 41 -9.05 3.83 11.43
C ARG A 41 -8.69 2.66 12.33
N ILE A 42 -8.22 2.93 13.54
CA ILE A 42 -7.87 1.90 14.53
C ILE A 42 -8.95 1.85 15.61
N HIS A 43 -9.49 0.66 15.85
CA HIS A 43 -10.52 0.42 16.86
C HIS A 43 -9.91 -0.22 18.10
N PHE A 44 -10.20 0.36 19.26
CA PHE A 44 -9.77 -0.15 20.56
C PHE A 44 -10.98 -0.66 21.34
N ARG A 45 -10.77 -1.71 22.15
CA ARG A 45 -11.75 -2.16 23.14
C ARG A 45 -11.77 -1.18 24.31
N SER A 46 -12.83 -1.24 25.12
CA SER A 46 -12.90 -0.50 26.40
C SER A 46 -11.75 -0.82 27.35
N THR A 47 -11.10 -1.97 27.19
CA THR A 47 -9.90 -2.39 27.93
C THR A 47 -8.60 -1.78 27.40
N GLY A 48 -8.65 -0.96 26.34
CA GLY A 48 -7.49 -0.32 25.70
C GLY A 48 -6.71 -1.24 24.75
N LYS A 49 -7.12 -2.49 24.57
CA LYS A 49 -6.48 -3.42 23.62
C LYS A 49 -6.98 -3.20 22.19
N LEU A 50 -6.12 -3.47 21.21
CA LEU A 50 -6.45 -3.42 19.80
C LEU A 50 -7.59 -4.40 19.49
N ALA A 51 -8.61 -3.92 18.79
CA ALA A 51 -9.80 -4.68 18.45
C ALA A 51 -9.87 -5.00 16.96
N ALA A 52 -9.65 -3.98 16.12
CA ALA A 52 -9.74 -4.04 14.68
C ALA A 52 -9.09 -2.80 14.05
N ALA A 53 -8.93 -2.79 12.72
CA ALA A 53 -8.62 -1.58 11.96
C ALA A 53 -9.33 -1.62 10.60
N ASP A 54 -9.78 -0.45 10.14
CA ASP A 54 -10.31 -0.24 8.79
C ASP A 54 -9.31 0.57 7.97
N VAL A 55 -9.27 0.31 6.68
CA VAL A 55 -8.40 1.03 5.74
C VAL A 55 -9.26 1.53 4.58
N GLU A 56 -9.29 2.84 4.41
CA GLU A 56 -9.96 3.49 3.29
C GLU A 56 -8.88 4.13 2.39
N THR A 57 -8.98 3.90 1.09
CA THR A 57 -8.04 4.46 0.10
C THR A 57 -8.76 5.44 -0.81
N TYR A 58 -8.08 6.52 -1.18
CA TYR A 58 -8.65 7.60 -1.97
C TYR A 58 -7.68 8.07 -3.04
N LEU A 59 -8.22 8.63 -4.13
CA LEU A 59 -7.46 9.39 -5.12
C LEU A 59 -6.24 8.64 -5.69
N LEU A 60 -6.40 7.37 -6.05
CA LEU A 60 -5.36 6.64 -6.77
C LEU A 60 -5.09 7.32 -8.13
N GLU A 61 -3.83 7.62 -8.42
CA GLU A 61 -3.38 8.19 -9.69
C GLU A 61 -3.40 7.15 -10.82
N LYS A 62 -4.59 6.83 -11.32
CA LYS A 62 -4.78 5.79 -12.36
C LYS A 62 -3.96 6.04 -13.63
N SER A 63 -3.71 7.30 -13.99
CA SER A 63 -2.93 7.67 -15.18
C SER A 63 -1.49 7.14 -15.16
N ARG A 64 -0.92 6.89 -13.98
CA ARG A 64 0.46 6.41 -13.84
C ARG A 64 0.68 5.02 -14.41
N GLU A 65 -0.37 4.22 -14.61
CA GLU A 65 -0.23 2.91 -15.26
C GLU A 65 0.20 3.03 -16.73
N ILE A 66 -0.27 4.07 -17.42
CA ILE A 66 -0.10 4.24 -18.87
C ILE A 66 0.91 5.33 -19.24
N LEU A 67 1.16 6.29 -18.34
CA LEU A 67 2.01 7.45 -18.61
C LEU A 67 2.94 7.74 -17.45
N GLN A 68 4.23 7.90 -17.74
CA GLN A 68 5.24 8.33 -16.79
C GLN A 68 6.08 9.46 -17.39
N LEU A 69 6.40 10.47 -16.58
CA LEU A 69 7.32 11.53 -16.98
C LEU A 69 8.77 11.02 -16.97
N SER A 70 9.67 11.76 -17.64
CA SER A 70 11.10 11.45 -17.63
C SER A 70 11.63 11.34 -16.19
N ALA A 71 12.43 10.30 -15.94
CA ALA A 71 12.97 9.93 -14.62
C ALA A 71 11.95 9.46 -13.56
N GLU A 72 10.67 9.29 -13.90
CA GLU A 72 9.68 8.61 -13.05
C GLU A 72 9.50 7.15 -13.44
N ARG A 73 8.94 6.34 -12.53
CA ARG A 73 8.55 4.95 -12.79
C ARG A 73 7.06 4.74 -12.54
N SER A 74 6.54 3.64 -13.09
CA SER A 74 5.22 3.13 -12.75
C SER A 74 5.20 2.56 -11.31
N TYR A 75 4.04 2.04 -10.89
CA TYR A 75 3.88 1.42 -9.57
C TYR A 75 4.88 0.29 -9.33
N LEU A 76 5.22 0.06 -8.06
CA LEU A 76 6.11 -1.01 -7.60
C LEU A 76 5.47 -2.40 -7.81
N GLN A 77 5.24 -2.83 -9.04
CA GLN A 77 4.60 -4.12 -9.30
C GLN A 77 5.41 -5.26 -8.66
N PRO A 78 4.75 -6.22 -7.98
CA PRO A 78 5.45 -7.38 -7.44
C PRO A 78 6.04 -8.18 -8.61
N LEU A 79 7.28 -8.66 -8.43
CA LEU A 79 8.08 -9.38 -9.45
C LEU A 79 7.39 -10.62 -10.06
N THR A 80 6.21 -11.00 -9.57
CA THR A 80 5.39 -12.11 -10.07
C THR A 80 4.60 -11.81 -11.35
N GLN A 81 4.43 -10.55 -11.77
CA GLN A 81 3.76 -10.20 -13.03
C GLN A 81 4.68 -9.67 -14.15
N ALA A 82 5.98 -9.53 -13.89
CA ALA A 82 6.95 -8.99 -14.86
C ALA A 82 7.36 -9.96 -15.99
N ARG A 83 6.60 -11.04 -16.24
CA ARG A 83 6.81 -11.97 -17.37
C ARG A 83 5.49 -12.27 -18.08
N ALA A 84 4.95 -11.27 -18.75
CA ALA A 84 3.98 -11.45 -19.83
C ALA A 84 4.03 -10.23 -20.76
N ALA A 85 5.15 -10.07 -21.46
CA ALA A 85 5.28 -9.30 -22.70
C ALA A 85 6.49 -9.86 -23.46
#